data_AF-A0A965PSF5-F1
#
_entry.id   AF-A0A965PSF5-F1
#
_cell.length_a   1.000
_cell.length_b   1.000
_cell.length_c   1.000
_cell.angle_alpha   90.00
_cell.angle_beta   90.00
_cell.angle_gamma   90.00
#
_symmetry.space_group_name_H-M   'P 1'
#
loop_
_entity.id
_entity.type
_entity.pdbx_description
1 polymer ?
#
loop_
_entity_poly.entity_id
_entity_poly.type
_entity_poly.pdbx_seq_one_letter_code
_entity_poly.pdbx_strand_id
1 'polypeptide(L)'
;VRNQGPGAAMQRIDAVRRLFPRMWFNDDATRVGVRALGHYHERRNEERNVGLGPEHDWSSHAADAFGLMAIDYKEPTTTAEIAARPRYGTIA
;
A
#
# COMPACT_ATOMS: atom_id res chain seq x y z
N VAL A 1 -12.12 -7.73 1.77
CA VAL A 1 -11.67 -6.45 2.38
C VAL A 1 -12.90 -5.55 2.54
N ARG A 2 -13.19 -5.07 3.76
CA ARG A 2 -14.30 -4.14 4.00
C ARG A 2 -13.98 -2.79 3.34
N ASN A 3 -14.97 -2.10 2.77
CA ASN A 3 -14.78 -0.73 2.28
C ASN A 3 -14.23 0.14 3.43
N GLN A 4 -13.05 0.72 3.23
CA GLN A 4 -12.29 1.49 4.23
C GLN A 4 -12.89 2.90 4.48
N GLY A 5 -13.93 3.30 3.73
CA GLY A 5 -14.67 4.53 3.94
C GLY A 5 -14.05 5.78 3.27
N PRO A 6 -14.72 6.95 3.41
CA PRO A 6 -14.18 8.22 2.93
C PRO A 6 -12.88 8.54 3.69
N GLY A 7 -11.78 8.76 2.94
CA GLY A 7 -10.44 8.97 3.49
C GLY A 7 -9.51 7.76 3.39
N ALA A 8 -10.00 6.61 2.91
CA ALA A 8 -9.18 5.42 2.71
C ALA A 8 -7.94 5.67 1.82
N ALA A 9 -8.07 6.49 0.78
CA ALA A 9 -6.96 6.84 -0.09
C ALA A 9 -5.85 7.60 0.65
N MET A 10 -6.22 8.56 1.51
CA MET A 10 -5.24 9.31 2.31
C MET A 10 -4.55 8.40 3.33
N GLN A 11 -5.27 7.49 3.97
CA GLN A 11 -4.67 6.49 4.88
C GLN A 11 -3.63 5.62 4.16
N ARG A 12 -3.92 5.20 2.93
CA ARG A 12 -2.99 4.45 2.08
C ARG A 12 -1.75 5.27 1.73
N ILE A 13 -1.94 6.53 1.32
CA ILE A 13 -0.84 7.44 0.97
C ILE A 13 0.09 7.65 2.18
N ASP A 14 -0.46 7.87 3.37
CA ASP A 14 0.34 8.10 4.57
C ASP A 14 1.04 6.82 5.04
N ALA A 15 0.39 5.66 4.91
CA ALA A 15 1.03 4.37 5.17
C ALA A 15 2.23 4.14 4.24
N VAL A 16 2.09 4.46 2.95
CA VAL A 16 3.17 4.40 1.96
C VAL A 16 4.30 5.33 2.36
N ARG A 17 4.03 6.62 2.63
CA ARG A 17 5.06 7.60 3.01
C ARG A 17 5.88 7.15 4.22
N ARG A 18 5.26 6.48 5.19
CA ARG A 18 5.95 5.94 6.36
C ARG A 18 6.87 4.76 6.03
N LEU A 19 6.47 3.88 5.12
CA LEU A 19 7.20 2.64 4.82
C LEU A 19 8.17 2.78 3.65
N PHE A 20 7.92 3.66 2.70
CA PHE A 20 8.66 3.80 1.45
C PHE A 20 10.19 3.93 1.65
N PRO A 21 10.70 4.71 2.63
CA PRO A 21 12.16 4.80 2.86
C PRO A 21 12.83 3.49 3.30
N ARG A 22 12.04 2.48 3.71
CA ARG A 22 12.51 1.17 4.19
C ARG A 22 12.48 0.11 3.09
N MET A 23 11.99 0.45 1.90
CA MET A 23 11.73 -0.50 0.82
C MET A 23 12.85 -0.49 -0.21
N TRP A 24 13.11 -1.68 -0.75
CA TRP A 24 14.05 -1.89 -1.84
C TRP A 24 13.27 -2.38 -3.05
N PHE A 25 13.56 -1.81 -4.21
CA PHE A 25 12.85 -2.10 -5.45
C PHE A 25 13.81 -2.78 -6.42
N ASN A 26 13.37 -3.88 -7.03
CA ASN A 26 14.08 -4.47 -8.15
C ASN A 26 13.83 -3.62 -9.40
N ASP A 27 14.87 -3.09 -10.04
CA ASP A 27 14.73 -2.14 -11.14
C ASP A 27 13.86 -2.68 -12.29
N ASP A 28 14.20 -3.85 -12.83
CA ASP A 28 13.50 -4.41 -14.00
C ASP A 28 12.07 -4.84 -13.68
N ALA A 29 11.88 -5.60 -12.62
CA ALA A 29 10.59 -6.20 -12.30
C ALA A 29 9.58 -5.18 -11.77
N THR A 30 10.03 -4.03 -11.24
CA THR A 30 9.14 -3.03 -10.62
C THR A 30 9.10 -1.68 -11.34
N ARG A 31 9.86 -1.51 -12.44
CA ARG A 31 9.99 -0.27 -13.22
C ARG A 31 8.68 0.47 -13.44
N VAL A 32 7.65 -0.24 -13.93
CA VAL A 32 6.34 0.34 -14.26
C VAL A 32 5.60 0.79 -13.00
N GLY A 33 5.65 -0.02 -11.94
CA GLY A 33 5.03 0.32 -10.65
C GLY A 33 5.69 1.53 -9.99
N VAL A 34 7.03 1.57 -9.97
CA VAL A 34 7.77 2.72 -9.44
C VAL A 34 7.48 3.99 -10.25
N ARG A 35 7.38 3.88 -11.59
CA ARG A 35 6.99 5.01 -12.44
C ARG A 35 5.58 5.51 -12.12
N ALA A 36 4.63 4.61 -11.87
CA ALA A 36 3.29 4.99 -11.45
C ALA A 36 3.32 5.71 -10.09
N LEU A 37 4.06 5.20 -9.10
CA LEU A 37 4.23 5.87 -7.80
C LEU A 37 4.81 7.29 -7.94
N GLY A 38 5.74 7.49 -8.88
CA GLY A 38 6.31 8.81 -9.16
C GLY A 38 5.38 9.76 -9.93
N HIS A 39 4.38 9.24 -10.65
CA HIS A 39 3.41 10.06 -11.39
C HIS A 39 2.15 10.38 -10.57
N TYR A 40 1.83 9.55 -9.59
CA TYR A 40 0.65 9.70 -8.75
C TYR A 40 0.67 11.04 -8.00
N HIS A 41 -0.39 11.83 -8.16
CA HIS A 41 -0.43 13.21 -7.69
C HIS A 41 -1.83 13.61 -7.21
N GLU A 42 -1.91 14.79 -6.59
CA GLU A 42 -3.17 15.40 -6.17
C GLU A 42 -3.88 16.04 -7.37
N ARG A 43 -5.19 15.83 -7.48
CA ARG A 43 -6.07 16.58 -8.37
C ARG A 43 -6.23 18.00 -7.84
N ARG A 44 -5.92 19.01 -8.66
CA ARG A 44 -6.06 20.42 -8.30
C ARG A 44 -7.24 21.07 -9.01
N ASN A 45 -7.97 21.93 -8.30
CA ASN A 45 -8.84 22.93 -8.93
C ASN A 45 -7.98 24.17 -9.24
N GLU A 46 -7.75 24.46 -10.51
CA GLU A 46 -6.88 25.55 -10.95
C GLU A 46 -7.44 26.94 -10.60
N GLU A 47 -8.75 27.15 -10.76
CA GLU A 47 -9.41 28.43 -10.48
C GLU A 47 -9.34 28.82 -9.00
N ARG A 48 -9.50 27.83 -8.12
CA ARG A 48 -9.54 28.02 -6.67
C ARG A 48 -8.19 27.77 -6.00
N ASN A 49 -7.22 27.24 -6.74
CA ASN A 49 -5.93 26.81 -6.25
C ASN A 49 -6.02 25.88 -5.02
N VAL A 50 -6.99 24.96 -5.01
CA VAL A 50 -7.21 24.00 -3.92
C VAL A 50 -7.04 22.55 -4.38
N GLY A 51 -6.56 21.71 -3.47
CA GLY A 51 -6.50 20.26 -3.65
C GLY A 51 -7.87 19.60 -3.50
N LEU A 52 -8.17 18.63 -4.37
CA LEU A 52 -9.41 17.86 -4.39
C LEU A 52 -9.21 16.38 -4.03
N GLY A 53 -8.05 16.05 -3.46
CA GLY A 53 -7.62 14.67 -3.18
C GLY A 53 -6.84 14.04 -4.34
N PRO A 54 -6.47 12.75 -4.24
CA PRO A 54 -5.66 12.10 -5.26
C PRO A 54 -6.35 12.04 -6.62
N GLU A 55 -5.57 12.26 -7.68
CA GLU A 55 -6.03 12.15 -9.06
C GLU A 55 -6.24 10.68 -9.46
N HIS A 56 -7.29 10.44 -10.24
CA HIS A 56 -7.61 9.12 -10.77
C HIS A 56 -7.20 9.03 -12.24
N ASP A 57 -5.91 8.85 -12.47
CA ASP A 57 -5.31 8.66 -13.78
C ASP A 57 -4.68 7.25 -13.93
N TRP A 58 -3.87 7.05 -14.98
CA TRP A 58 -3.20 5.78 -15.28
C TRP A 58 -2.32 5.26 -14.14
N SER A 59 -1.82 6.15 -13.28
CA SER A 59 -0.92 5.82 -12.17
C SER A 59 -1.67 5.36 -10.91
N SER A 60 -2.94 5.74 -10.79
CA SER A 60 -3.74 5.57 -9.57
C SER A 60 -3.94 4.11 -9.17
N HIS A 61 -4.19 3.21 -10.12
CA HIS A 61 -4.43 1.79 -9.83
C HIS A 61 -3.23 1.13 -9.16
N ALA A 62 -2.01 1.37 -9.68
CA ALA A 62 -0.80 0.83 -9.11
C ALA A 62 -0.48 1.46 -7.75
N ALA A 63 -0.69 2.77 -7.62
CA ALA A 63 -0.49 3.49 -6.36
C ALA A 63 -1.46 3.01 -5.26
N ASP A 64 -2.73 2.80 -5.59
CA ASP A 64 -3.74 2.30 -4.64
C ASP A 64 -3.45 0.87 -4.21
N ALA A 65 -3.06 -0.01 -5.14
CA ALA A 65 -2.67 -1.38 -4.81
C ALA A 65 -1.45 -1.40 -3.89
N PHE A 66 -0.43 -0.59 -4.19
CA PHE A 66 0.75 -0.45 -3.35
C PHE A 66 0.40 0.15 -1.97
N GLY A 67 -0.50 1.12 -1.94
CA GLY A 67 -1.01 1.71 -0.71
C GLY A 67 -1.76 0.72 0.17
N LEU A 68 -2.52 -0.19 -0.44
CA LEU A 68 -3.19 -1.25 0.30
C LEU A 68 -2.17 -2.22 0.93
N MET A 69 -1.12 -2.58 0.19
CA MET A 69 0.00 -3.35 0.74
C MET A 69 0.64 -2.63 1.94
N ALA A 70 0.86 -1.32 1.84
CA ALA A 70 1.44 -0.54 2.92
C ALA A 70 0.56 -0.47 4.18
N ILE A 71 -0.77 -0.45 4.03
CA ILE A 71 -1.71 -0.53 5.15
C ILE A 71 -1.62 -1.89 5.85
N ASP A 72 -1.55 -2.98 5.08
CA ASP A 72 -1.60 -4.35 5.63
C ASP A 72 -0.23 -4.88 6.06
N TYR A 73 0.84 -4.14 5.77
CA TYR A 73 2.21 -4.51 6.13
C TYR A 73 2.38 -4.65 7.65
N LYS A 74 2.90 -5.81 8.07
CA LYS A 74 3.36 -6.08 9.43
C LYS A 74 4.86 -6.30 9.42
N GLU A 75 5.56 -5.77 10.42
CA GLU A 75 7.01 -5.96 10.51
C GLU A 75 7.35 -7.45 10.66
N PRO A 76 8.42 -7.93 9.99
CA PRO A 76 8.92 -9.27 10.19
C PRO A 76 9.30 -9.48 11.65
N THR A 77 8.74 -10.51 12.29
CA THR A 77 9.10 -10.91 13.65
C THR A 77 10.19 -11.99 13.60
N THR A 78 11.21 -11.89 14.46
CA THR A 78 12.27 -12.90 14.60
C THR A 78 11.76 -14.22 15.17
N THR A 79 10.69 -14.16 15.94
CA THR A 79 9.93 -15.35 16.31
C THR A 79 9.06 -15.68 15.11
N ALA A 80 9.43 -16.70 14.34
CA ALA A 80 8.43 -17.42 13.58
C ALA A 80 7.39 -17.84 14.61
N GLU A 81 6.21 -17.21 14.63
CA GLU A 81 5.06 -17.81 15.29
C GLU A 81 5.00 -19.21 14.68
N ILE A 82 5.37 -20.21 15.48
CA ILE A 82 5.19 -21.60 15.11
C ILE A 82 3.69 -21.68 14.93
N ALA A 83 3.24 -21.53 13.67
CA ALA A 83 1.84 -21.54 13.30
C ALA A 83 1.27 -22.72 14.05
N ALA A 84 0.41 -22.43 15.04
CA ALA A 84 0.03 -23.40 16.06
C ALA A 84 -0.58 -24.58 15.32
N ARG A 85 0.25 -25.59 15.01
CA ARG A 85 -0.18 -26.75 14.25
C ARG A 85 -1.21 -27.38 15.15
N PRO A 86 -2.48 -27.45 14.75
CA PRO A 86 -3.46 -28.15 15.55
C PRO A 86 -2.90 -29.55 15.77
N ARG A 87 -2.69 -29.91 17.04
CA ARG A 87 -2.32 -31.27 17.42
C ARG A 87 -3.54 -32.12 17.13
N TYR A 88 -3.67 -32.58 15.90
CA TYR A 88 -4.52 -33.73 15.62
C TYR A 88 -3.87 -34.88 16.38
N GLY A 89 -4.41 -35.17 17.56
CA GLY A 89 -3.92 -36.23 18.43
C GLY A 89 -3.78 -37.51 17.61
N THR A 90 -2.60 -38.10 17.63
CA THR A 90 -2.39 -39.45 17.13
C THR A 90 -3.19 -40.35 18.07
N ILE A 91 -4.38 -40.75 17.63
CA ILE A 91 -5.12 -41.81 18.30
C ILE A 91 -4.41 -43.09 17.88
N ALA A 92 -3.54 -43.57 18.77
CA ALA A 92 -2.99 -44.92 18.75
C ALA A 92 -3.81 -45.80 19.69
#